data_AF-A0A3N5YJE3-F1
#
_entry.id   AF-A0A3N5YJE3-F1
#
_cell.length_a   1.000
_cell.length_b   1.000
_cell.length_c   1.000
_cell.angle_alpha   90.00
_cell.angle_beta   90.00
_cell.angle_gamma   90.00
#
_symmetry.space_group_name_H-M   'P 1'
#
loop_
_entity.id
_entity.type
_entity.pdbx_description
1 polymer ?
#
loop_
_entity_poly.entity_id
_entity_poly.type
_entity_poly.pdbx_seq_one_letter_code
_entity_poly.pdbx_strand_id
1 'polypeptide(L)'
;MDDETTQPGGLDELDALMATPDRWRAIPIETLHQLVYYQCLSYGMDPDDDAVPGLTALCRVAVERMHPGARQQVVTHLARAVERVHRERDVREGAGCTNALLPFLVGEPDPSVVATAAFEMATLLPLEDDDPLSGPRYVRSLVDEVSGDEPRAGLIAALLQVGDRRVAPLVDGAWRELGFEGRQTLALLILGFRALHGLTVDFLVSWLEDEARDPGAPVFGTVAATLARAGHHAAEHGVVETARILPITAAKPGEASATSLAVTREAVAGKIRRRLLAMARLERPPELMGQVLEEWGLARG
;
A
#
# COMPACT_ATOMS: atom_id res chain seq x y z
N MET A 1 0.43 24.68 -41.86
CA MET A 1 -0.13 25.46 -40.73
C MET A 1 -0.31 24.42 -39.65
N ASP A 2 0.83 24.02 -39.11
CA ASP A 2 0.95 22.93 -38.17
C ASP A 2 0.79 23.54 -36.78
N ASP A 3 -0.22 23.06 -36.08
CA ASP A 3 -0.59 23.47 -34.74
C ASP A 3 0.43 22.87 -33.76
N GLU A 4 1.55 23.58 -33.58
CA GLU A 4 2.48 23.37 -32.46
C GLU A 4 1.70 23.60 -31.16
N THR A 5 1.11 22.53 -30.66
CA THR A 5 0.58 22.44 -29.31
C THR A 5 1.75 22.66 -28.36
N THR A 6 1.95 23.91 -27.96
CA THR A 6 2.89 24.31 -26.92
C THR A 6 2.53 23.52 -25.68
N GLN A 7 3.35 22.55 -25.27
CA GLN A 7 3.16 21.89 -23.98
C GLN A 7 3.24 22.97 -22.90
N PRO A 8 2.17 23.25 -22.14
CA PRO A 8 2.27 24.13 -20.99
C PRO A 8 3.14 23.45 -19.92
N GLY A 9 3.96 24.22 -19.19
CA GLY A 9 4.71 23.73 -18.03
C GLY A 9 6.22 23.60 -18.20
N GLY A 10 6.92 24.71 -18.48
CA GLY A 10 8.38 24.77 -18.25
C GLY A 10 8.70 24.74 -16.74
N LEU A 11 9.91 24.33 -16.36
CA LEU A 11 10.34 24.32 -14.94
C LEU A 11 10.19 25.70 -14.29
N ASP A 12 10.60 26.75 -15.00
CA ASP A 12 10.45 28.15 -14.56
C ASP A 12 8.98 28.54 -14.26
N GLU A 13 8.03 27.95 -15.00
CA GLU A 13 6.59 28.19 -14.78
C GLU A 13 6.12 27.52 -13.49
N LEU A 14 6.57 26.30 -13.20
CA LEU A 14 6.26 25.59 -11.97
C LEU A 14 6.88 26.27 -10.74
N ASP A 15 8.11 26.79 -10.87
CA ASP A 15 8.77 27.59 -9.84
C ASP A 15 8.01 28.90 -9.57
N ALA A 16 7.59 29.60 -10.64
CA ALA A 16 6.78 30.81 -10.50
C ALA A 16 5.41 30.52 -9.85
N LEU A 17 4.80 29.36 -10.14
CA LEU A 17 3.57 28.92 -9.48
C LEU A 17 3.79 28.62 -8.00
N MET A 18 4.92 28.02 -7.61
CA MET A 18 5.22 27.81 -6.20
C MET A 18 5.39 29.09 -5.40
N ALA A 19 5.96 30.12 -6.02
CA ALA A 19 6.07 31.44 -5.42
C ALA A 19 4.70 32.14 -5.27
N THR A 20 3.61 31.59 -5.81
CA THR A 20 2.27 32.19 -5.78
C THR A 20 1.16 31.24 -5.29
N PRO A 21 1.17 30.83 -4.00
CA PRO A 21 0.21 29.86 -3.44
C PRO A 21 -1.27 30.19 -3.64
N ASP A 22 -1.62 31.47 -3.65
CA ASP A 22 -3.00 31.93 -3.86
C ASP A 22 -3.59 31.50 -5.22
N ARG A 23 -2.74 31.15 -6.19
CA ARG A 23 -3.16 30.73 -7.53
C ARG A 23 -3.43 29.23 -7.65
N TRP A 24 -2.94 28.40 -6.72
CA TRP A 24 -3.01 26.92 -6.85
C TRP A 24 -4.44 26.38 -6.95
N ARG A 25 -5.42 27.07 -6.37
CA ARG A 25 -6.84 26.67 -6.48
C ARG A 25 -7.47 27.00 -7.83
N ALA A 26 -6.87 27.89 -8.60
CA ALA A 26 -7.42 28.35 -9.89
C ALA A 26 -6.71 27.74 -11.10
N ILE A 27 -5.53 27.12 -10.94
CA ILE A 27 -4.82 26.48 -12.06
C ILE A 27 -5.55 25.24 -12.59
N PRO A 28 -5.35 24.85 -13.87
CA PRO A 28 -5.86 23.59 -14.41
C PRO A 28 -5.40 22.37 -13.59
N ILE A 29 -6.19 21.29 -13.60
CA ILE A 29 -5.89 20.07 -12.82
C ILE A 29 -4.61 19.39 -13.31
N GLU A 30 -4.35 19.44 -14.61
CA GLU A 30 -3.17 18.91 -15.25
C GLU A 30 -1.90 19.65 -14.78
N THR A 31 -1.98 20.99 -14.69
CA THR A 31 -0.91 21.83 -14.14
C THR A 31 -0.71 21.57 -12.64
N LEU A 32 -1.78 21.40 -11.88
CA LEU A 32 -1.69 21.05 -10.45
C LEU A 32 -1.01 19.68 -10.26
N HIS A 33 -1.36 18.69 -11.09
CA HIS A 33 -0.72 17.37 -11.09
C HIS A 33 0.79 17.48 -11.36
N GLN A 34 1.19 18.24 -12.38
CA GLN A 34 2.60 18.48 -12.70
C GLN A 34 3.34 19.21 -11.57
N LEU A 35 2.69 20.22 -10.96
CA LEU A 35 3.26 21.00 -9.86
C LEU A 35 3.50 20.11 -8.63
N VAL A 36 2.53 19.29 -8.23
CA VAL A 36 2.68 18.35 -7.10
C VAL A 36 3.79 17.34 -7.39
N TYR A 37 3.80 16.73 -8.58
CA TYR A 37 4.85 15.81 -8.98
C TYR A 37 6.24 16.47 -8.89
N TYR A 38 6.40 17.66 -9.47
CA TYR A 38 7.67 18.36 -9.51
C TYR A 38 8.17 18.72 -8.11
N GLN A 39 7.29 19.23 -7.25
CA GLN A 39 7.66 19.68 -5.91
C GLN A 39 7.95 18.54 -4.96
N CYS A 40 7.17 17.46 -5.00
CA CYS A 40 7.49 16.25 -4.24
C CYS A 40 8.83 15.68 -4.69
N LEU A 41 9.11 15.62 -6.00
CA LEU A 41 10.38 15.13 -6.51
C LEU A 41 11.54 16.04 -6.08
N SER A 42 11.38 17.35 -6.18
CA SER A 42 12.38 18.34 -5.76
C SER A 42 12.74 18.16 -4.27
N TYR A 43 11.72 18.07 -3.41
CA TYR A 43 11.91 17.79 -1.98
C TYR A 43 12.58 16.45 -1.72
N GLY A 44 12.28 15.41 -2.50
CA GLY A 44 12.99 14.14 -2.38
C GLY A 44 14.47 14.24 -2.75
N MET A 45 14.81 15.05 -3.75
CA MET A 45 16.19 15.22 -4.21
C MET A 45 17.04 16.05 -3.25
N ASP A 46 16.46 17.10 -2.68
CA ASP A 46 17.10 18.04 -1.76
C ASP A 46 16.12 18.42 -0.65
N PRO A 47 16.00 17.59 0.41
CA PRO A 47 15.06 17.83 1.50
C PRO A 47 15.40 19.13 2.24
N ASP A 48 14.46 20.07 2.24
CA ASP A 48 14.55 21.33 2.96
C ASP A 48 13.34 21.48 3.89
N ASP A 49 13.59 21.57 5.20
CA ASP A 49 12.56 21.73 6.22
C ASP A 49 11.75 23.02 6.02
N ASP A 50 12.37 24.07 5.48
CA ASP A 50 11.68 25.33 5.19
C ASP A 50 10.67 25.20 4.03
N ALA A 51 10.83 24.19 3.17
CA ALA A 51 9.90 23.89 2.07
C ALA A 51 8.67 23.09 2.53
N VAL A 52 8.74 22.41 3.69
CA VAL A 52 7.68 21.50 4.18
C VAL A 52 6.32 22.19 4.32
N PRO A 53 6.18 23.42 4.89
CA PRO A 53 4.89 24.09 4.99
C PRO A 53 4.25 24.37 3.61
N GLY A 54 5.06 24.77 2.64
CA GLY A 54 4.62 25.05 1.26
C GLY A 54 4.15 23.78 0.55
N LEU A 55 4.95 22.71 0.63
CA LEU A 55 4.60 21.41 0.07
C LEU A 55 3.32 20.83 0.70
N THR A 56 3.20 20.93 2.02
CA THR A 56 2.00 20.49 2.75
C THR A 56 0.76 21.26 2.29
N ALA A 57 0.88 22.58 2.09
CA ALA A 57 -0.23 23.39 1.58
C ALA A 57 -0.60 23.02 0.14
N LEU A 58 0.38 22.75 -0.72
CA LEU A 58 0.15 22.30 -2.10
C LEU A 58 -0.57 20.93 -2.13
N CYS A 59 -0.10 19.96 -1.35
CA CYS A 59 -0.73 18.64 -1.24
C CYS A 59 -2.18 18.74 -0.72
N ARG A 60 -2.47 19.68 0.18
CA ARG A 60 -3.85 19.94 0.62
C ARG A 60 -4.74 20.42 -0.53
N VAL A 61 -4.24 21.31 -1.38
CA VAL A 61 -4.98 21.74 -2.59
C VAL A 61 -5.18 20.56 -3.55
N ALA A 62 -4.19 19.67 -3.68
CA ALA A 62 -4.32 18.45 -4.47
C ALA A 62 -5.41 17.52 -3.93
N VAL A 63 -5.48 17.31 -2.61
CA VAL A 63 -6.54 16.53 -1.95
C VAL A 63 -7.92 17.16 -2.18
N GLU A 64 -8.03 18.48 -2.07
CA GLU A 64 -9.29 19.22 -2.30
C GLU A 64 -9.80 19.12 -3.75
N ARG A 65 -8.90 19.06 -4.74
CA ARG A 65 -9.25 19.27 -6.15
C ARG A 65 -9.08 18.04 -7.06
N MET A 66 -8.22 17.10 -6.71
CA MET A 66 -7.91 15.93 -7.53
C MET A 66 -8.68 14.71 -7.03
N HIS A 67 -9.14 13.86 -7.95
CA HIS A 67 -9.66 12.53 -7.59
C HIS A 67 -8.53 11.65 -7.00
N PRO A 68 -8.78 10.76 -6.02
CA PRO A 68 -7.75 9.87 -5.45
C PRO A 68 -6.94 9.10 -6.50
N GLY A 69 -7.60 8.58 -7.54
CA GLY A 69 -6.92 7.91 -8.65
C GLY A 69 -5.90 8.78 -9.40
N ALA A 70 -6.11 10.10 -9.50
CA ALA A 70 -5.12 11.00 -10.09
C ALA A 70 -3.93 11.23 -9.14
N ARG A 71 -4.15 11.24 -7.82
CA ARG A 71 -3.07 11.32 -6.83
C ARG A 71 -2.24 10.03 -6.78
N GLN A 72 -2.87 8.86 -6.92
CA GLN A 72 -2.17 7.58 -7.12
C GLN A 72 -1.26 7.58 -8.36
N GLN A 73 -1.70 8.22 -9.45
CA GLN A 73 -0.86 8.38 -10.65
C GLN A 73 0.37 9.25 -10.36
N VAL A 74 0.23 10.35 -9.59
CA VAL A 74 1.39 11.15 -9.14
C VAL A 74 2.37 10.27 -8.37
N VAL A 75 1.90 9.51 -7.38
CA VAL A 75 2.73 8.59 -6.59
C VAL A 75 3.47 7.59 -7.49
N THR A 76 2.78 6.98 -8.44
CA THR A 76 3.38 6.02 -9.39
C THR A 76 4.45 6.68 -10.27
N HIS A 77 4.21 7.91 -10.72
CA HIS A 77 5.19 8.66 -11.50
C HIS A 77 6.42 9.05 -10.67
N LEU A 78 6.22 9.46 -9.41
CA LEU A 78 7.30 9.73 -8.45
C LEU A 78 8.14 8.48 -8.20
N ALA A 79 7.51 7.35 -7.89
CA ALA A 79 8.20 6.08 -7.64
C ALA A 79 9.11 5.67 -8.81
N ARG A 80 8.62 5.79 -10.05
CA ARG A 80 9.43 5.54 -11.26
C ARG A 80 10.60 6.51 -11.41
N ALA A 81 10.42 7.78 -11.05
CA ALA A 81 11.48 8.77 -11.10
C ALA A 81 12.55 8.46 -10.03
N VAL A 82 12.13 8.12 -8.82
CA VAL A 82 13.00 7.71 -7.71
C VAL A 82 13.80 6.46 -8.07
N GLU A 83 13.14 5.41 -8.57
CA GLU A 83 13.79 4.17 -9.01
C GLU A 83 14.89 4.44 -10.05
N ARG A 84 14.58 5.29 -11.03
CA ARG A 84 15.55 5.69 -12.07
C ARG A 84 16.75 6.40 -11.47
N VAL A 85 16.52 7.41 -10.63
CA VAL A 85 17.60 8.19 -10.00
C VAL A 85 18.48 7.29 -9.12
N HIS A 86 17.88 6.41 -8.32
CA HIS A 86 18.62 5.46 -7.49
C HIS A 86 19.53 4.55 -8.32
N ARG A 87 19.02 4.01 -9.44
CA ARG A 87 19.83 3.18 -10.34
C ARG A 87 20.95 3.96 -11.02
N GLU A 88 20.67 5.15 -11.53
CA GLU A 88 21.65 5.98 -12.24
C GLU A 88 22.77 6.47 -11.33
N ARG A 89 22.46 6.73 -10.05
CA ARG A 89 23.41 7.26 -9.06
C ARG A 89 23.97 6.20 -8.11
N ASP A 90 23.63 4.92 -8.31
CA ASP A 90 24.00 3.79 -7.44
C ASP A 90 23.73 4.10 -5.95
N VAL A 91 22.55 4.64 -5.65
CA VAL A 91 22.15 4.96 -4.28
C VAL A 91 21.85 3.68 -3.53
N ARG A 92 22.68 3.34 -2.55
CA ARG A 92 22.56 2.10 -1.77
C ARG A 92 22.17 2.29 -0.31
N GLU A 93 22.39 3.48 0.24
CA GLU A 93 22.16 3.79 1.67
C GLU A 93 21.46 5.15 1.86
N GLY A 94 20.82 5.30 3.03
CA GLY A 94 20.07 6.49 3.42
C GLY A 94 18.71 6.61 2.75
N ALA A 95 18.02 7.74 2.91
CA ALA A 95 16.69 7.93 2.31
C ALA A 95 16.74 8.10 0.77
N GLY A 96 17.86 8.60 0.24
CA GLY A 96 17.96 8.99 -1.17
C GLY A 96 16.79 9.88 -1.58
N CYS A 97 16.21 9.61 -2.75
CA CYS A 97 15.06 10.38 -3.27
C CYS A 97 13.69 9.89 -2.79
N THR A 98 13.63 8.89 -1.90
CA THR A 98 12.34 8.32 -1.47
C THR A 98 11.50 9.28 -0.63
N ASN A 99 12.12 10.31 -0.04
CA ASN A 99 11.43 11.38 0.67
C ASN A 99 10.37 12.09 -0.18
N ALA A 100 10.44 12.00 -1.51
CA ALA A 100 9.40 12.45 -2.42
C ALA A 100 8.02 11.82 -2.17
N LEU A 101 7.97 10.64 -1.53
CA LEU A 101 6.73 9.93 -1.22
C LEU A 101 6.12 10.33 0.13
N LEU A 102 6.88 10.98 1.03
CA LEU A 102 6.43 11.33 2.38
C LEU A 102 5.14 12.16 2.43
N PRO A 103 4.89 13.14 1.54
CA PRO A 103 3.65 13.90 1.56
C PRO A 103 2.40 13.01 1.41
N PHE A 104 2.51 11.89 0.68
CA PHE A 104 1.45 10.92 0.46
C PHE A 104 1.35 9.84 1.55
N LEU A 105 2.35 9.76 2.43
CA LEU A 105 2.35 8.83 3.56
C LEU A 105 1.76 9.48 4.82
N VAL A 106 2.06 10.77 5.02
CA VAL A 106 1.72 11.49 6.26
C VAL A 106 0.53 12.44 6.09
N GLY A 107 0.39 13.07 4.93
CA GLY A 107 -0.61 14.13 4.69
C GLY A 107 -1.83 13.72 3.87
N GLU A 108 -1.88 12.47 3.41
CA GLU A 108 -2.93 11.99 2.51
C GLU A 108 -4.05 11.28 3.29
N PRO A 109 -5.31 11.73 3.17
CA PRO A 109 -6.43 11.10 3.86
C PRO A 109 -6.93 9.83 3.17
N ASP A 110 -6.75 9.69 1.85
CA ASP A 110 -7.29 8.53 1.13
C ASP A 110 -6.41 7.28 1.33
N PRO A 111 -6.95 6.22 1.96
CA PRO A 111 -6.17 5.06 2.35
C PRO A 111 -5.60 4.27 1.15
N SER A 112 -6.23 4.39 -0.03
CA SER A 112 -5.75 3.73 -1.25
C SER A 112 -4.56 4.47 -1.87
N VAL A 113 -4.50 5.79 -1.74
CA VAL A 113 -3.33 6.59 -2.14
C VAL A 113 -2.18 6.32 -1.17
N VAL A 114 -2.45 6.30 0.14
CA VAL A 114 -1.46 5.95 1.18
C VAL A 114 -0.89 4.56 0.94
N ALA A 115 -1.74 3.55 0.69
CA ALA A 115 -1.28 2.19 0.40
C ALA A 115 -0.35 2.13 -0.83
N THR A 116 -0.66 2.92 -1.86
CA THR A 116 0.20 3.00 -3.06
C THR A 116 1.56 3.60 -2.71
N ALA A 117 1.60 4.73 -2.02
CA ALA A 117 2.86 5.38 -1.63
C ALA A 117 3.69 4.51 -0.68
N ALA A 118 3.03 3.82 0.24
CA ALA A 118 3.66 2.93 1.21
C ALA A 118 4.25 1.68 0.56
N PHE A 119 3.58 1.12 -0.45
CA PHE A 119 4.13 -0.01 -1.21
C PHE A 119 5.40 0.41 -1.96
N GLU A 120 5.37 1.57 -2.63
CA GLU A 120 6.54 2.10 -3.34
C GLU A 120 7.68 2.43 -2.36
N MET A 121 7.38 3.06 -1.22
CA MET A 121 8.37 3.31 -0.16
C MET A 121 9.00 2.01 0.36
N ALA A 122 8.18 1.00 0.69
CA ALA A 122 8.65 -0.29 1.19
C ALA A 122 9.54 -1.03 0.18
N THR A 123 9.43 -0.74 -1.11
CA THR A 123 10.17 -1.43 -2.16
C THR A 123 11.33 -0.62 -2.74
N LEU A 124 11.35 0.70 -2.54
CA LEU A 124 12.38 1.61 -3.07
C LEU A 124 13.35 2.14 -2.02
N LEU A 125 13.00 2.14 -0.72
CA LEU A 125 13.88 2.68 0.31
C LEU A 125 15.24 1.98 0.27
N PRO A 126 16.37 2.72 0.14
CA PRO A 126 17.69 2.14 0.21
C PRO A 126 17.92 1.42 1.54
N LEU A 127 18.92 0.54 1.55
CA LEU A 127 19.21 -0.27 2.72
C LEU A 127 19.77 0.61 3.84
N GLU A 128 19.38 0.27 5.06
CA GLU A 128 20.04 0.72 6.28
C GLU A 128 20.71 -0.51 6.89
N ASP A 129 22.02 -0.45 7.13
CA ASP A 129 22.81 -1.56 7.68
C ASP A 129 22.65 -2.89 6.91
N ASP A 130 22.59 -2.84 5.57
CA ASP A 130 22.39 -3.98 4.67
C ASP A 130 21.10 -4.80 4.93
N ASP A 131 20.12 -4.22 5.64
CA ASP A 131 18.88 -4.90 6.00
C ASP A 131 17.84 -4.86 4.85
N PRO A 132 17.47 -5.99 4.23
CA PRO A 132 16.48 -6.00 3.15
C PRO A 132 15.07 -5.61 3.61
N LEU A 133 14.84 -5.45 4.92
CA LEU A 133 13.57 -4.98 5.47
C LEU A 133 13.60 -3.51 5.92
N SER A 134 14.61 -2.70 5.59
CA SER A 134 14.65 -1.27 5.96
C SER A 134 13.39 -0.54 5.49
N GLY A 135 13.02 -0.67 4.20
CA GLY A 135 11.78 -0.08 3.65
C GLY A 135 10.51 -0.55 4.36
N PRO A 136 10.23 -1.86 4.45
CA PRO A 136 9.08 -2.37 5.19
C PRO A 136 9.05 -1.94 6.68
N ARG A 137 10.20 -1.89 7.36
CA ARG A 137 10.29 -1.43 8.76
C ARG A 137 9.98 0.05 8.89
N TYR A 138 10.48 0.86 7.97
CA TYR A 138 10.17 2.29 7.90
C TYR A 138 8.67 2.53 7.69
N VAL A 139 8.04 1.82 6.74
CA VAL A 139 6.58 1.92 6.54
C VAL A 139 5.82 1.45 7.78
N ARG A 140 6.30 0.41 8.47
CA ARG A 140 5.68 -0.02 9.74
C ARG A 140 5.81 1.04 10.84
N SER A 141 6.93 1.73 10.97
CA SER A 141 7.07 2.76 12.01
C SER A 141 6.10 3.92 11.81
N LEU A 142 5.76 4.26 10.56
CA LEU A 142 4.77 5.30 10.25
C LEU A 142 3.35 4.97 10.73
N VAL A 143 3.01 3.70 10.97
CA VAL A 143 1.68 3.31 11.48
C VAL A 143 1.39 3.97 12.84
N ASP A 144 2.42 4.23 13.64
CA ASP A 144 2.29 4.86 14.95
C ASP A 144 2.35 6.40 14.90
N GLU A 145 2.81 6.96 13.78
CA GLU A 145 2.99 8.41 13.58
C GLU A 145 1.82 9.05 12.83
N VAL A 146 1.21 8.31 11.91
CA VAL A 146 0.11 8.82 11.09
C VAL A 146 -1.19 8.85 11.89
N SER A 147 -1.85 10.01 11.84
CA SER A 147 -3.16 10.20 12.46
C SER A 147 -4.29 9.65 11.58
N GLY A 148 -5.31 9.06 12.23
CA GLY A 148 -6.49 8.54 11.55
C GLY A 148 -6.38 7.05 11.22
N ASP A 149 -7.48 6.34 11.39
CA ASP A 149 -7.52 4.88 11.25
C ASP A 149 -7.40 4.41 9.79
N GLU A 150 -7.99 5.15 8.85
CA GLU A 150 -7.98 4.76 7.44
C GLU A 150 -6.59 4.87 6.80
N PRO A 151 -5.85 5.99 6.93
CA PRO A 151 -4.47 6.06 6.44
C PRO A 151 -3.58 4.95 7.04
N ARG A 152 -3.71 4.66 8.34
CA ARG A 152 -2.99 3.56 9.02
C ARG A 152 -3.33 2.20 8.40
N ALA A 153 -4.59 1.97 8.05
CA ALA A 153 -5.01 0.79 7.30
C ALA A 153 -4.35 0.70 5.92
N GLY A 154 -4.17 1.84 5.24
CA GLY A 154 -3.40 1.94 3.99
C GLY A 154 -1.95 1.46 4.13
N LEU A 155 -1.25 1.91 5.18
CA LEU A 155 0.13 1.48 5.48
C LEU A 155 0.22 -0.04 5.71
N ILE A 156 -0.70 -0.61 6.50
CA ILE A 156 -0.73 -2.06 6.77
C ILE A 156 -1.06 -2.85 5.49
N ALA A 157 -2.02 -2.38 4.70
CA ALA A 157 -2.37 -3.00 3.43
C ALA A 157 -1.17 -3.04 2.47
N ALA A 158 -0.38 -1.96 2.41
CA ALA A 158 0.83 -1.91 1.58
C ALA A 158 1.84 -2.98 1.96
N LEU A 159 2.09 -3.19 3.26
CA LEU A 159 2.99 -4.23 3.76
C LEU A 159 2.50 -5.63 3.38
N LEU A 160 1.20 -5.89 3.45
CA LEU A 160 0.61 -7.15 2.97
C LEU A 160 0.79 -7.31 1.46
N GLN A 161 0.64 -6.22 0.69
CA GLN A 161 0.79 -6.21 -0.76
C GLN A 161 2.23 -6.42 -1.23
N VAL A 162 3.24 -6.20 -0.38
CA VAL A 162 4.62 -6.65 -0.63
C VAL A 162 4.62 -8.17 -0.88
N GLY A 163 3.82 -8.94 -0.13
CA GLY A 163 3.64 -10.38 -0.35
C GLY A 163 4.87 -11.25 -0.01
N ASP A 164 5.97 -10.64 0.45
CA ASP A 164 7.18 -11.33 0.89
C ASP A 164 7.01 -11.82 2.33
N ARG A 165 7.23 -13.11 2.56
CA ARG A 165 7.04 -13.72 3.90
C ARG A 165 7.92 -13.12 4.99
N ARG A 166 9.04 -12.49 4.65
CA ARG A 166 9.90 -11.80 5.63
C ARG A 166 9.19 -10.60 6.29
N VAL A 167 8.15 -10.07 5.65
CA VAL A 167 7.32 -8.97 6.18
C VAL A 167 6.29 -9.47 7.20
N ALA A 168 6.03 -10.78 7.32
CA ALA A 168 5.03 -11.33 8.22
C ALA A 168 5.12 -10.82 9.68
N PRO A 169 6.30 -10.75 10.31
CA PRO A 169 6.40 -10.25 11.68
C PRO A 169 6.03 -8.77 11.84
N LEU A 170 6.06 -7.97 10.76
CA LEU A 170 5.72 -6.55 10.79
C LEU A 170 4.21 -6.30 10.72
N VAL A 171 3.46 -7.26 10.19
CA VAL A 171 1.99 -7.17 10.04
C VAL A 171 1.24 -8.10 11.00
N ASP A 172 1.93 -9.00 11.70
CA ASP A 172 1.28 -9.91 12.64
C ASP A 172 0.57 -9.13 13.75
N GLY A 173 -0.74 -9.32 13.85
CA GLY A 173 -1.58 -8.61 14.82
C GLY A 173 -1.83 -7.13 14.53
N ALA A 174 -1.32 -6.56 13.43
CA ALA A 174 -1.38 -5.11 13.18
C ALA A 174 -2.83 -4.58 13.07
N TRP A 175 -3.80 -5.41 12.72
CA TRP A 175 -5.23 -5.04 12.74
C TRP A 175 -5.72 -4.62 14.13
N ARG A 176 -5.08 -5.10 15.21
CA ARG A 176 -5.46 -4.77 16.59
C ARG A 176 -5.19 -3.30 16.93
N GLU A 177 -4.26 -2.69 16.22
CA GLU A 177 -3.87 -1.28 16.39
C GLU A 177 -4.86 -0.32 15.72
N LEU A 178 -5.72 -0.85 14.85
CA LEU A 178 -6.78 -0.13 14.17
C LEU A 178 -8.08 -0.21 14.98
N GLY A 179 -8.81 0.90 15.02
CA GLY A 179 -10.22 0.91 15.43
C GLY A 179 -11.13 0.33 14.35
N PHE A 180 -12.44 0.48 14.56
CA PHE A 180 -13.46 -0.15 13.72
C PHE A 180 -13.37 0.27 12.24
N GLU A 181 -13.28 1.57 11.98
CA GLU A 181 -13.23 2.13 10.62
C GLU A 181 -11.96 1.66 9.89
N GLY A 182 -10.79 1.73 10.53
CA GLY A 182 -9.53 1.28 9.95
C GLY A 182 -9.55 -0.21 9.62
N ARG A 183 -10.15 -1.04 10.48
CA ARG A 183 -10.35 -2.47 10.21
C ARG A 183 -11.26 -2.71 9.00
N GLN A 184 -12.36 -2.00 8.87
CA GLN A 184 -13.21 -2.12 7.68
C GLN A 184 -12.47 -1.70 6.42
N THR A 185 -11.75 -0.58 6.48
CA THR A 185 -10.95 -0.06 5.37
C THR A 185 -9.84 -1.02 4.97
N LEU A 186 -9.12 -1.62 5.92
CA LEU A 186 -8.11 -2.64 5.65
C LEU A 186 -8.69 -3.83 4.90
N ALA A 187 -9.85 -4.32 5.33
CA ALA A 187 -10.53 -5.43 4.66
C ALA A 187 -10.95 -5.08 3.22
N LEU A 188 -11.41 -3.84 2.98
CA LEU A 188 -11.74 -3.35 1.64
C LEU A 188 -10.51 -3.20 0.74
N LEU A 189 -9.39 -2.68 1.27
CA LEU A 189 -8.14 -2.55 0.52
C LEU A 189 -7.59 -3.91 0.08
N ILE A 190 -7.63 -4.92 0.96
CA ILE A 190 -7.21 -6.28 0.64
C ILE A 190 -7.98 -6.87 -0.54
N LEU A 191 -9.28 -6.56 -0.67
CA LEU A 191 -10.10 -7.01 -1.80
C LEU A 191 -9.69 -6.35 -3.13
N GLY A 192 -8.99 -5.22 -3.08
CA GLY A 192 -8.44 -4.52 -4.24
C GLY A 192 -7.08 -5.03 -4.69
N PHE A 193 -6.46 -5.98 -3.99
CA PHE A 193 -5.15 -6.51 -4.37
C PHE A 193 -5.22 -7.22 -5.72
N ARG A 194 -4.22 -6.96 -6.57
CA ARG A 194 -4.11 -7.59 -7.90
C ARG A 194 -3.82 -9.10 -7.82
N ALA A 195 -3.14 -9.54 -6.77
CA ALA A 195 -2.81 -10.93 -6.52
C ALA A 195 -3.06 -11.26 -5.06
N LEU A 196 -3.63 -12.44 -4.81
CA LEU A 196 -3.78 -12.95 -3.45
C LEU A 196 -2.47 -13.61 -3.00
N HIS A 197 -1.81 -13.02 -2.00
CA HIS A 197 -0.58 -13.56 -1.44
C HIS A 197 -0.86 -14.56 -0.31
N GLY A 198 0.00 -15.57 -0.15
CA GLY A 198 -0.08 -16.51 0.97
C GLY A 198 -0.03 -15.80 2.33
N LEU A 199 0.83 -14.78 2.44
CA LEU A 199 0.91 -13.88 3.59
C LEU A 199 -0.45 -13.26 3.95
N THR A 200 -1.18 -12.76 2.96
CA THR A 200 -2.50 -12.13 3.15
C THR A 200 -3.52 -13.14 3.67
N VAL A 201 -3.49 -14.38 3.18
CA VAL A 201 -4.38 -15.44 3.66
C VAL A 201 -4.08 -15.76 5.12
N ASP A 202 -2.81 -15.97 5.47
CA ASP A 202 -2.40 -16.27 6.85
C ASP A 202 -2.80 -15.14 7.81
N PHE A 203 -2.63 -13.88 7.38
CA PHE A 203 -3.06 -12.68 8.09
C PHE A 203 -4.58 -12.67 8.34
N LEU A 204 -5.39 -12.85 7.29
CA LEU A 204 -6.86 -12.87 7.40
C LEU A 204 -7.37 -13.99 8.31
N VAL A 205 -6.75 -15.18 8.26
CA VAL A 205 -7.14 -16.29 9.14
C VAL A 205 -6.81 -15.97 10.60
N SER A 206 -5.62 -15.42 10.88
CA SER A 206 -5.26 -15.01 12.25
C SER A 206 -6.16 -13.91 12.78
N TRP A 207 -6.52 -12.95 11.94
CA TRP A 207 -7.46 -11.91 12.29
C TRP A 207 -8.86 -12.48 12.58
N LEU A 208 -9.38 -13.33 11.70
CA LEU A 208 -10.69 -13.95 11.90
C LEU A 208 -10.75 -14.79 13.18
N GLU A 209 -9.67 -15.52 13.51
CA GLU A 209 -9.56 -16.29 14.74
C GLU A 209 -9.61 -15.42 16.00
N ASP A 210 -9.01 -14.23 15.95
CA ASP A 210 -9.06 -13.28 17.06
C ASP A 210 -10.48 -12.72 17.26
N GLU A 211 -11.12 -12.30 16.17
CA GLU A 211 -12.50 -11.78 16.21
C GLU A 211 -13.47 -12.88 16.68
N ALA A 212 -13.26 -14.14 16.30
CA ALA A 212 -14.07 -15.28 16.75
C ALA A 212 -14.03 -15.52 18.27
N ARG A 213 -13.01 -15.02 18.98
CA ARG A 213 -12.92 -15.16 20.45
C ARG A 213 -13.79 -14.16 21.20
N ASP A 214 -14.23 -13.09 20.55
CA ASP A 214 -15.12 -12.08 21.12
C ASP A 214 -16.49 -12.13 20.41
N PRO A 215 -17.54 -12.67 21.06
CA PRO A 215 -18.87 -12.79 20.46
C PRO A 215 -19.54 -11.45 20.06
N GLY A 216 -18.97 -10.30 20.43
CA GLY A 216 -19.43 -8.97 20.03
C GLY A 216 -18.51 -8.27 19.03
N ALA A 217 -17.50 -8.96 18.50
CA ALA A 217 -16.47 -8.32 17.68
C ALA A 217 -17.07 -7.72 16.40
N PRO A 218 -16.96 -6.40 16.20
CA PRO A 218 -17.81 -5.69 15.25
C PRO A 218 -17.43 -5.94 13.78
N VAL A 219 -16.25 -6.49 13.51
CA VAL A 219 -15.76 -6.71 12.14
C VAL A 219 -15.62 -8.19 11.75
N PHE A 220 -16.04 -9.14 12.61
CA PHE A 220 -15.98 -10.58 12.30
C PHE A 220 -16.58 -10.89 10.93
N GLY A 221 -17.78 -10.39 10.65
CA GLY A 221 -18.46 -10.64 9.38
C GLY A 221 -17.76 -10.03 8.18
N THR A 222 -17.14 -8.86 8.34
CA THR A 222 -16.33 -8.23 7.29
C THR A 222 -15.09 -9.07 6.97
N VAL A 223 -14.37 -9.54 7.98
CA VAL A 223 -13.17 -10.38 7.79
C VAL A 223 -13.55 -11.74 7.20
N ALA A 224 -14.64 -12.35 7.67
CA ALA A 224 -15.16 -13.60 7.12
C ALA A 224 -15.53 -13.44 5.64
N ALA A 225 -16.24 -12.37 5.27
CA ALA A 225 -16.58 -12.09 3.88
C ALA A 225 -15.34 -11.83 3.02
N THR A 226 -14.35 -11.10 3.52
CA THR A 226 -13.08 -10.88 2.82
C THR A 226 -12.32 -12.19 2.60
N LEU A 227 -12.27 -13.06 3.61
CA LEU A 227 -11.62 -14.37 3.50
C LEU A 227 -12.39 -15.32 2.56
N ALA A 228 -13.72 -15.28 2.53
CA ALA A 228 -14.52 -16.04 1.57
C ALA A 228 -14.23 -15.58 0.14
N ARG A 229 -14.21 -14.27 -0.11
CA ARG A 229 -13.83 -13.70 -1.42
C ARG A 229 -12.40 -14.04 -1.82
N ALA A 230 -11.47 -14.10 -0.86
CA ALA A 230 -10.11 -14.58 -1.11
C ALA A 230 -10.11 -16.06 -1.55
N GLY A 231 -10.94 -16.90 -0.94
CA GLY A 231 -11.13 -18.30 -1.37
C GLY A 231 -11.65 -18.41 -2.81
N HIS A 232 -12.64 -17.58 -3.16
CA HIS A 232 -13.17 -17.48 -4.51
C HIS A 232 -12.09 -17.08 -5.52
N HIS A 233 -11.36 -15.98 -5.25
CA HIS A 233 -10.25 -15.53 -6.08
C HIS A 233 -9.17 -16.61 -6.22
N ALA A 234 -8.84 -17.32 -5.13
CA ALA A 234 -7.88 -18.41 -5.15
C ALA A 234 -8.32 -19.57 -6.05
N ALA A 235 -9.63 -19.81 -6.20
CA ALA A 235 -10.15 -20.83 -7.10
C ALA A 235 -9.94 -20.46 -8.57
N GLU A 236 -10.09 -19.18 -8.92
CA GLU A 236 -9.97 -18.68 -10.29
C GLU A 236 -8.51 -18.40 -10.70
N HIS A 237 -7.69 -17.93 -9.76
CA HIS A 237 -6.36 -17.38 -10.06
C HIS A 237 -5.21 -17.98 -9.24
N GLY A 238 -5.52 -18.82 -8.25
CA GLY A 238 -4.54 -19.37 -7.32
C GLY A 238 -4.08 -18.36 -6.25
N VAL A 239 -3.08 -18.77 -5.48
CA VAL A 239 -2.41 -17.95 -4.45
C VAL A 239 -0.94 -17.79 -4.84
N VAL A 240 -0.36 -16.63 -4.56
CA VAL A 240 1.03 -16.33 -4.92
C VAL A 240 1.91 -16.31 -3.67
N GLU A 241 3.02 -17.04 -3.71
CA GLU A 241 4.13 -16.88 -2.77
C GLU A 241 5.21 -16.05 -3.48
N THR A 242 5.55 -14.89 -2.92
CA THR A 242 6.50 -13.97 -3.56
C THR A 242 7.78 -13.87 -2.73
N ALA A 243 8.92 -13.92 -3.41
CA ALA A 243 10.22 -13.54 -2.86
C ALA A 243 10.72 -12.32 -3.64
N ARG A 244 11.01 -11.21 -2.95
CA ARG A 244 11.44 -9.96 -3.58
C ARG A 244 12.90 -9.63 -3.30
N ILE A 245 13.54 -8.98 -4.25
CA ILE A 245 14.75 -8.20 -3.99
C ILE A 245 14.27 -6.86 -3.44
N LEU A 246 14.72 -6.52 -2.24
CA LEU A 246 14.35 -5.30 -1.51
C LEU A 246 15.65 -4.58 -1.13
N PRO A 247 15.82 -3.29 -1.50
CA PRO A 247 14.97 -2.56 -2.45
C PRO A 247 15.05 -3.15 -3.87
N ILE A 248 14.06 -2.85 -4.71
CA ILE A 248 14.00 -3.36 -6.09
C ILE A 248 15.14 -2.85 -6.97
N THR A 249 15.78 -1.76 -6.57
CA THR A 249 16.96 -1.15 -7.21
C THR A 249 18.23 -1.96 -7.00
N ALA A 250 18.27 -2.87 -6.01
CA ALA A 250 19.39 -3.79 -5.81
C ALA A 250 19.42 -4.96 -6.82
N ALA A 251 18.33 -5.16 -7.59
CA ALA A 251 18.30 -6.15 -8.66
C ALA A 251 19.22 -5.74 -9.82
N LYS A 252 19.98 -6.68 -10.37
CA LYS A 252 20.89 -6.41 -11.49
C LYS A 252 20.11 -6.12 -12.77
N PRO A 253 20.69 -5.39 -13.75
CA PRO A 253 20.07 -5.22 -15.06
C PRO A 253 19.70 -6.56 -15.69
N GLY A 254 18.41 -6.75 -16.01
CA GLY A 254 17.87 -7.99 -16.57
C GLY A 254 17.46 -9.05 -15.55
N GLU A 255 17.71 -8.83 -14.25
CA GLU A 255 17.22 -9.67 -13.16
C GLU A 255 15.79 -9.27 -12.77
N ALA A 256 14.93 -10.25 -12.48
CA ALA A 256 13.60 -9.97 -11.97
C ALA A 256 13.68 -9.55 -10.49
N SER A 257 13.16 -8.36 -10.16
CA SER A 257 13.09 -7.87 -8.77
C SER A 257 12.14 -8.66 -7.87
N ALA A 258 11.35 -9.59 -8.43
CA ALA A 258 10.49 -10.49 -7.69
C ALA A 258 10.37 -11.85 -8.41
N THR A 259 10.42 -12.93 -7.64
CA THR A 259 10.05 -14.26 -8.08
C THR A 259 8.74 -14.65 -7.41
N SER A 260 7.78 -15.13 -8.21
CA SER A 260 6.46 -15.52 -7.75
C SER A 260 6.22 -17.00 -8.06
N LEU A 261 5.80 -17.75 -7.04
CA LEU A 261 5.38 -19.15 -7.17
C LEU A 261 3.86 -19.21 -7.00
N ALA A 262 3.18 -19.71 -8.03
CA ALA A 262 1.75 -20.01 -7.92
C ALA A 262 1.54 -21.27 -7.06
N VAL A 263 0.62 -21.16 -6.10
CA VAL A 263 0.19 -22.21 -5.20
C VAL A 263 -1.31 -22.42 -5.41
N THR A 264 -1.74 -23.68 -5.50
CA THR A 264 -3.15 -23.98 -5.68
C THR A 264 -3.95 -23.62 -4.44
N ARG A 265 -5.23 -23.29 -4.64
CA ARG A 265 -6.17 -23.09 -3.53
C ARG A 265 -6.18 -24.28 -2.59
N GLU A 266 -6.16 -25.51 -3.10
CA GLU A 266 -6.23 -26.75 -2.31
C GLU A 266 -5.02 -26.90 -1.38
N ALA A 267 -3.82 -26.54 -1.84
CA ALA A 267 -2.61 -26.58 -1.03
C ALA A 267 -2.67 -25.56 0.12
N VAL A 268 -3.20 -24.36 -0.13
CA VAL A 268 -3.41 -23.34 0.92
C VAL A 268 -4.53 -23.76 1.87
N ALA A 269 -5.67 -24.20 1.33
CA ALA A 269 -6.80 -24.71 2.10
C ALA A 269 -6.37 -25.84 3.05
N GLY A 270 -5.48 -26.74 2.61
CA GLY A 270 -4.90 -27.78 3.46
C GLY A 270 -4.18 -27.24 4.69
N LYS A 271 -3.46 -26.12 4.58
CA LYS A 271 -2.73 -25.47 5.69
C LYS A 271 -3.69 -24.82 6.69
N ILE A 272 -4.74 -24.15 6.21
CA ILE A 272 -5.68 -23.39 7.05
C ILE A 272 -6.90 -24.21 7.52
N ARG A 273 -7.12 -25.42 6.97
CA ARG A 273 -8.30 -26.27 7.24
C ARG A 273 -8.63 -26.42 8.71
N ARG A 274 -7.64 -26.79 9.53
CA ARG A 274 -7.86 -27.05 10.97
C ARG A 274 -8.37 -25.80 11.69
N ARG A 275 -7.84 -24.63 11.33
CA ARG A 275 -8.17 -23.32 11.90
C ARG A 275 -9.60 -22.93 11.54
N LEU A 276 -9.94 -22.99 10.25
CA LEU A 276 -11.29 -22.66 9.76
C LEU A 276 -12.37 -23.59 10.34
N LEU A 277 -12.10 -24.90 10.39
CA LEU A 277 -13.04 -25.86 10.99
C LEU A 277 -13.21 -25.68 12.50
N ALA A 278 -12.18 -25.22 13.21
CA ALA A 278 -12.30 -24.91 14.63
C ALA A 278 -13.20 -23.68 14.85
N MET A 279 -13.04 -22.63 14.04
CA MET A 279 -13.91 -21.44 14.10
C MET A 279 -15.37 -21.77 13.78
N ALA A 280 -15.63 -22.57 12.75
CA ALA A 280 -16.98 -22.98 12.39
C ALA A 280 -17.73 -23.75 13.51
N ARG A 281 -16.99 -24.43 14.40
CA ARG A 281 -17.60 -25.12 15.57
C ARG A 281 -17.95 -24.17 16.71
N LEU A 282 -17.30 -23.02 16.76
CA LEU A 282 -17.47 -22.01 17.81
C LEU A 282 -18.40 -20.87 17.36
N GLU A 283 -18.73 -20.83 16.07
CA GLU A 283 -19.57 -19.82 15.47
C GLU A 283 -20.95 -19.78 16.12
N ARG A 284 -21.46 -18.56 16.28
CA ARG A 284 -22.81 -18.26 16.73
C ARG A 284 -23.52 -17.50 15.61
N PRO A 285 -24.86 -17.50 15.56
CA PRO A 285 -25.60 -16.78 14.52
C PRO A 285 -25.21 -15.29 14.45
N PRO A 286 -25.11 -14.70 13.24
CA PRO A 286 -25.31 -15.35 11.93
C PRO A 286 -24.14 -16.26 11.54
N GLU A 287 -24.46 -17.43 10.97
CA GLU A 287 -23.46 -18.40 10.50
C GLU A 287 -22.83 -17.94 9.18
N LEU A 288 -21.58 -17.51 9.21
CA LEU A 288 -20.78 -17.02 8.07
C LEU A 288 -19.65 -17.99 7.69
N MET A 289 -19.17 -18.81 8.62
CA MET A 289 -18.08 -19.75 8.37
C MET A 289 -18.47 -20.84 7.38
N GLY A 290 -19.76 -21.15 7.23
CA GLY A 290 -20.24 -22.06 6.17
C GLY A 290 -19.80 -21.61 4.78
N GLN A 291 -20.01 -20.34 4.45
CA GLN A 291 -19.59 -19.75 3.18
C GLN A 291 -18.06 -19.69 3.06
N VAL A 292 -17.35 -19.33 4.13
CA VAL A 292 -15.88 -19.35 4.14
C VAL A 292 -15.36 -20.76 3.82
N LEU A 293 -15.93 -21.80 4.43
CA LEU A 293 -15.52 -23.18 4.18
C LEU A 293 -15.83 -23.62 2.75
N GLU A 294 -16.97 -23.22 2.19
CA GLU A 294 -17.35 -23.53 0.81
C GLU A 294 -16.36 -22.93 -0.20
N GLU A 295 -16.08 -21.63 -0.11
CA GLU A 295 -15.19 -20.94 -1.05
C GLU A 295 -13.75 -21.50 -1.02
N TRP A 296 -13.32 -21.99 0.15
CA TRP A 296 -12.02 -22.66 0.31
C TRP A 296 -12.04 -24.16 -0.04
N GLY A 297 -13.15 -24.71 -0.53
CA GLY A 297 -13.27 -26.13 -0.90
C GLY A 297 -13.18 -27.09 0.31
N LEU A 298 -13.61 -26.61 1.48
CA LEU A 298 -13.56 -27.31 2.76
C LEU A 298 -14.94 -27.73 3.29
N ALA A 299 -16.02 -27.18 2.71
CA ALA A 299 -17.37 -27.63 2.99
C ALA A 299 -17.48 -29.13 2.69
N ARG A 300 -18.18 -29.87 3.56
CA ARG A 300 -18.49 -31.27 3.29
C ARG A 300 -19.47 -31.30 2.11
N GLY A 301 -19.08 -31.97 1.02
CA GLY A 301 -20.05 -32.48 0.05
C GLY A 301 -20.93 -33.57 0.66
#